data_AF-A0A380KQW2-F1
#
_entry.id   AF-A0A380KQW2-F1
#
_cell.length_a   1.000
_cell.length_b   1.000
_cell.length_c   1.000
_cell.angle_alpha   90.00
_cell.angle_beta   90.00
_cell.angle_gamma   90.00
#
_symmetry.space_group_name_H-M   'P 1'
#
loop_
_entity.id
_entity.type
_entity.pdbx_description
1 polymer ?
#
loop_
_entity_poly.entity_id
_entity_poly.type
_entity_poly.pdbx_seq_one_letter_code
_entity_poly.pdbx_strand_id
1 'polypeptide(L)'
;MTLLATKTELNSAKTELQSGITTATSKADNAQATANSNAQRISTHTTQISALNTGLQAKVSQSDFDSLSGRVTTAENNITAKANELSSKITSVEGKIPTSIGGTNLVRGTANFSSGWTWNTKVATVTDIIDDFNVYHSTSTGTNTASNNYDIQFDNALTVLPGTEYTLSFWAKGSGTIYSHFFPSCVAHGVNSDGKTTTAADGSISHTLKSDWERYWVTWKTLPTVSGLKSLIPCRQPAVFKSEVWLYGVKLERGSVPTDWSPAPEDYDSKLAAAQSEIKQTTDAITASVSSVQTAASNAQATANTAVSKADAAQSGLNALNETTVKTASLNLDNNGFVTKVGKTVNGNTFATMIAQNESDVQIIAKKMKVSGDMIVNGAITAEKLNVSNLSAVNSNLGKIEGGSLLLQENKAASSSIDSWGTFNRPAHKQGLYMDNHGLASSGAIQRKNGGETTPTDMPLAVLQSGELRFLVVDYNDNLENVLHYGLSDPDFGAIRFEIDSELKRRLTMTSSGYLNFQATNYTNWTSTGVSGCEYMIQGRLVLVNYDVTFNSAGTHTIGGIPQEFTKKSLMMTAKAWTITPRDKNIQLNSDGTLHILDAEANVNYRGTLVFSY
;
A
#
# COMPACT_ATOMS: atom_id res chain seq x y z
N MET A 1 -47.84 -1.80 -24.29
CA MET A 1 -47.31 -0.61 -23.58
C MET A 1 -46.21 -0.02 -24.45
N THR A 2 -46.30 1.27 -24.64
CA THR A 2 -45.69 2.15 -25.63
C THR A 2 -44.16 2.09 -25.66
N LEU A 3 -43.55 2.04 -26.85
CA LEU A 3 -42.20 2.60 -27.05
C LEU A 3 -41.97 2.88 -28.54
N LEU A 4 -42.36 4.08 -28.99
CA LEU A 4 -41.86 4.63 -30.24
C LEU A 4 -41.32 6.01 -29.89
N ALA A 5 -40.03 6.07 -29.57
CA ALA A 5 -39.36 7.36 -29.39
C ALA A 5 -39.53 8.16 -30.69
N THR A 6 -40.01 9.39 -30.57
CA THR A 6 -40.24 10.24 -31.75
C THR A 6 -38.89 10.62 -32.37
N LYS A 7 -38.83 10.80 -33.69
CA LYS A 7 -37.58 11.19 -34.39
C LYS A 7 -36.91 12.44 -33.79
N THR A 8 -37.70 13.29 -33.14
CA THR A 8 -37.25 14.45 -32.37
C THR A 8 -36.44 14.06 -31.13
N GLU A 9 -36.90 13.12 -30.31
CA GLU A 9 -36.17 12.65 -29.11
C GLU A 9 -34.83 12.01 -29.49
N LEU A 10 -34.81 11.24 -30.58
CA LEU A 10 -33.59 10.63 -31.08
C LEU A 10 -32.56 11.68 -31.56
N ASN A 11 -33.03 12.76 -32.20
CA ASN A 11 -32.18 13.86 -32.63
C ASN A 11 -31.68 14.71 -31.45
N SER A 12 -32.49 14.92 -30.42
CA SER A 12 -32.07 15.59 -29.18
C SER A 12 -31.00 14.78 -28.47
N ALA A 13 -31.21 13.47 -28.28
CA ALA A 13 -30.22 12.57 -27.68
C ALA A 13 -28.91 12.55 -28.49
N LYS A 14 -28.98 12.53 -29.82
CA LYS A 14 -27.80 12.62 -30.70
C LYS A 14 -27.02 13.91 -30.46
N THR A 15 -27.72 15.04 -30.35
CA THR A 15 -27.12 16.37 -30.16
C THR A 15 -26.46 16.48 -28.78
N GLU A 16 -27.12 15.99 -27.73
CA GLU A 16 -26.55 15.90 -26.38
C GLU A 16 -25.31 15.01 -26.34
N LEU A 17 -25.35 13.85 -27.03
CA LEU A 17 -24.20 12.96 -27.13
C LEU A 17 -23.02 13.65 -27.83
N GLN A 18 -23.27 14.37 -28.93
CA GLN A 18 -22.24 15.11 -29.66
C GLN A 18 -21.64 16.25 -28.84
N SER A 19 -22.47 16.95 -28.06
CA SER A 19 -22.01 17.97 -27.10
C SER A 19 -21.16 17.35 -26.00
N GLY A 20 -21.59 16.21 -25.46
CA GLY A 20 -20.85 15.43 -24.46
C GLY A 20 -19.49 14.96 -24.98
N ILE A 21 -19.44 14.44 -26.22
CA ILE A 21 -18.20 14.03 -26.91
C ILE A 21 -17.27 15.22 -27.08
N THR A 22 -17.77 16.34 -27.61
CA THR A 22 -16.95 17.55 -27.83
C THR A 22 -16.36 18.06 -26.53
N THR A 23 -17.15 18.06 -25.45
CA THR A 23 -16.70 18.42 -24.10
C THR A 23 -15.63 17.47 -23.59
N ALA A 24 -15.81 16.16 -23.77
CA ALA A 24 -14.84 15.15 -23.38
C ALA A 24 -13.52 15.27 -24.16
N THR A 25 -13.58 15.47 -25.47
CA THR A 25 -12.41 15.72 -26.33
C THR A 25 -11.64 16.96 -25.87
N SER A 26 -12.35 18.06 -25.64
CA SER A 26 -11.71 19.31 -25.18
C SER A 26 -11.02 19.15 -23.82
N LYS A 27 -11.63 18.39 -22.90
CA LYS A 27 -11.01 18.07 -21.59
C LYS A 27 -9.80 17.16 -21.76
N ALA A 28 -9.84 16.19 -22.66
CA ALA A 28 -8.72 15.30 -22.96
C ALA A 28 -7.54 16.07 -23.58
N ASP A 29 -7.80 16.96 -24.53
CA ASP A 29 -6.78 17.80 -25.16
C ASP A 29 -6.10 18.72 -24.13
N ASN A 30 -6.89 19.34 -23.24
CA ASN A 30 -6.36 20.15 -22.15
C ASN A 30 -5.51 19.33 -21.16
N ALA A 31 -5.94 18.11 -20.84
CA ALA A 31 -5.17 17.20 -20.00
C ALA A 31 -3.85 16.79 -20.67
N GLN A 32 -3.87 16.49 -21.98
CA GLN A 32 -2.67 16.15 -22.76
C GLN A 32 -1.70 17.32 -22.84
N ALA A 33 -2.20 18.54 -23.10
CA ALA A 33 -1.39 19.74 -23.11
C ALA A 33 -0.71 19.97 -21.74
N THR A 34 -1.45 19.78 -20.65
CA THR A 34 -0.92 19.89 -19.28
C THR A 34 0.14 18.82 -19.01
N ALA A 35 -0.10 17.56 -19.41
CA ALA A 35 0.84 16.46 -19.25
C ALA A 35 2.14 16.71 -20.03
N ASN A 36 2.05 17.17 -21.27
CA ASN A 36 3.21 17.53 -22.10
C ASN A 36 4.02 18.66 -21.46
N SER A 37 3.34 19.69 -20.97
CA SER A 37 4.00 20.81 -20.29
C SER A 37 4.72 20.35 -19.01
N ASN A 38 4.10 19.47 -18.23
CA ASN A 38 4.72 18.88 -17.04
C ASN A 38 5.92 18.00 -17.40
N ALA A 39 5.84 17.18 -18.45
CA ALA A 39 6.94 16.33 -18.90
C ALA A 39 8.16 17.17 -19.33
N GLN A 40 7.94 18.26 -20.06
CA GLN A 40 9.01 19.20 -20.41
C GLN A 40 9.64 19.83 -19.16
N ARG A 41 8.81 20.28 -18.20
CA ARG A 41 9.32 20.84 -16.92
C ARG A 41 10.14 19.83 -16.14
N ILE A 42 9.70 18.58 -16.05
CA ILE A 42 10.43 17.49 -15.38
C ILE A 42 11.76 17.22 -16.08
N SER A 43 11.79 17.20 -17.42
CA SER A 43 13.03 17.04 -18.19
C SER A 43 14.02 18.17 -17.92
N THR A 44 13.55 19.41 -17.89
CA THR A 44 14.37 20.58 -17.56
C THR A 44 14.90 20.50 -16.14
N HIS A 45 14.04 20.21 -15.16
CA HIS A 45 14.44 20.06 -13.76
C HIS A 45 15.43 18.90 -13.58
N THR A 46 15.26 17.79 -14.30
CA THR A 46 16.19 16.66 -14.29
C THR A 46 17.57 17.10 -14.75
N THR A 47 17.65 17.82 -15.86
CA THR A 47 18.91 18.36 -16.39
C THR A 47 19.55 19.33 -15.41
N GLN A 48 18.76 20.22 -14.81
CA GLN A 48 19.24 21.17 -13.80
C GLN A 48 19.74 20.47 -12.53
N ILE A 49 19.03 19.44 -12.06
CA ILE A 49 19.42 18.63 -10.89
C ILE A 49 20.72 17.88 -11.18
N SER A 50 20.87 17.26 -12.35
CA SER A 50 22.12 16.57 -12.71
C SER A 50 23.29 17.54 -12.86
N ALA A 51 23.07 18.72 -13.44
CA ALA A 51 24.08 19.77 -13.51
C ALA A 51 24.45 20.31 -12.12
N LEU A 52 23.47 20.51 -11.24
CA LEU A 52 23.69 20.89 -9.85
C LEU A 52 24.42 19.80 -9.07
N ASN A 53 24.08 18.52 -9.28
CA ASN A 53 24.75 17.41 -8.63
C ASN A 53 26.21 17.29 -9.09
N THR A 54 26.45 17.41 -10.39
CA THR A 54 27.81 17.44 -10.96
C THR A 54 28.59 18.65 -10.44
N GLY A 55 27.97 19.82 -10.42
CA GLY A 55 28.57 21.06 -9.89
C GLY A 55 28.82 20.99 -8.39
N LEU A 56 27.95 20.32 -7.62
CA LEU A 56 28.13 20.09 -6.19
C LEU A 56 29.25 19.09 -5.96
N GLN A 57 29.33 17.99 -6.71
CA GLN A 57 30.44 17.04 -6.67
C GLN A 57 31.77 17.67 -7.12
N ALA A 58 31.74 18.65 -8.02
CA ALA A 58 32.93 19.38 -8.46
C ALA A 58 33.31 20.56 -7.53
N LYS A 59 32.38 21.14 -6.78
CA LYS A 59 32.69 22.15 -5.74
C LYS A 59 32.99 21.54 -4.37
N VAL A 60 32.47 20.34 -4.12
CA VAL A 60 32.79 19.44 -3.00
C VAL A 60 33.76 18.37 -3.49
N SER A 61 34.42 18.54 -4.63
CA SER A 61 35.41 17.54 -5.06
C SER A 61 36.50 17.56 -4.01
N GLN A 62 36.64 16.39 -3.39
CA GLN A 62 37.62 16.01 -2.39
C GLN A 62 38.96 16.73 -2.61
N SER A 63 39.41 16.95 -3.85
CA SER A 63 40.62 17.70 -4.20
C SER A 63 40.78 19.11 -3.61
N ASP A 64 39.77 19.97 -3.66
CA ASP A 64 39.91 21.37 -3.17
C ASP A 64 39.91 21.41 -1.64
N PHE A 65 39.05 20.58 -1.04
CA PHE A 65 39.00 20.42 0.40
C PHE A 65 40.26 19.71 0.94
N ASP A 66 40.71 18.65 0.29
CA ASP A 66 41.95 17.92 0.62
C ASP A 66 43.16 18.82 0.43
N SER A 67 43.17 19.67 -0.61
CA SER A 67 44.21 20.67 -0.81
C SER A 67 44.23 21.69 0.32
N LEU A 68 43.06 22.19 0.73
CA LEU A 68 42.94 23.10 1.87
C LEU A 68 43.36 22.42 3.18
N SER A 69 42.89 21.21 3.43
CA SER A 69 43.24 20.39 4.59
C SER A 69 44.76 20.14 4.62
N GLY A 70 45.35 19.73 3.50
CA GLY A 70 46.80 19.53 3.38
C GLY A 70 47.61 20.81 3.60
N ARG A 71 47.14 21.97 3.08
CA ARG A 71 47.77 23.27 3.33
C ARG A 71 47.69 23.67 4.80
N VAL A 72 46.55 23.42 5.46
CA VAL A 72 46.35 23.70 6.89
C VAL A 72 47.24 22.80 7.74
N THR A 73 47.28 21.49 7.47
CA THR A 73 48.18 20.56 8.17
C THR A 73 49.65 20.91 7.96
N THR A 74 50.03 21.35 6.75
CA THR A 74 51.40 21.80 6.48
C THR A 74 51.74 23.07 7.25
N ALA A 75 50.82 24.04 7.29
CA ALA A 75 50.99 25.26 8.06
C ALA A 75 51.10 24.96 9.57
N GLU A 76 50.27 24.06 10.09
CA GLU A 76 50.30 23.60 11.48
C GLU A 76 51.66 22.99 11.84
N ASN A 77 52.13 22.02 11.04
CA ASN A 77 53.44 21.40 11.25
C ASN A 77 54.59 22.41 11.21
N ASN A 78 54.55 23.36 10.27
CA ASN A 78 55.57 24.41 10.15
C ASN A 78 55.56 25.35 11.37
N ILE A 79 54.38 25.71 11.88
CA ILE A 79 54.22 26.55 13.06
C ILE A 79 54.76 25.84 14.31
N THR A 80 54.38 24.58 14.53
CA THR A 80 54.90 23.78 15.65
C THR A 80 56.42 23.62 15.58
N ALA A 81 56.95 23.36 14.38
CA ALA A 81 58.40 23.28 14.18
C ALA A 81 59.10 24.60 14.52
N LYS A 82 58.53 25.75 14.11
CA LYS A 82 59.08 27.07 14.43
C LYS A 82 58.98 27.41 15.92
N ALA A 83 57.91 27.01 16.59
CA ALA A 83 57.77 27.16 18.04
C ALA A 83 58.83 26.34 18.81
N ASN A 84 59.10 25.12 18.36
CA ASN A 84 60.14 24.27 18.93
C ASN A 84 61.56 24.84 18.65
N GLU A 85 61.80 25.33 17.44
CA GLU A 85 63.06 26.00 17.07
C GLU A 85 63.30 27.23 17.95
N LEU A 86 62.26 28.04 18.19
CA LEU A 86 62.33 29.23 19.02
C LEU A 86 62.60 28.88 20.48
N SER A 87 61.90 27.88 21.03
CA SER A 87 62.15 27.36 22.39
C SER A 87 63.61 26.92 22.55
N SER A 88 64.16 26.20 21.57
CA SER A 88 65.56 25.77 21.59
C SER A 88 66.54 26.95 21.52
N LYS A 89 66.25 27.96 20.69
CA LYS A 89 67.06 29.19 20.61
C LYS A 89 67.05 29.95 21.92
N ILE A 90 65.93 30.00 22.63
CA ILE A 90 65.81 30.65 23.95
C ILE A 90 66.70 29.93 24.97
N THR A 91 66.60 28.61 25.08
CA THR A 91 67.46 27.82 25.99
C THR A 91 68.94 27.97 25.63
N SER A 92 69.28 28.08 24.34
CA SER A 92 70.65 28.36 23.90
C SER A 92 71.12 29.76 24.33
N VAL A 93 70.25 30.78 24.30
CA VAL A 93 70.57 32.12 24.79
C VAL A 93 70.74 32.14 26.31
N GLU A 94 69.88 31.46 27.06
CA GLU A 94 70.02 31.28 28.52
C GLU A 94 71.38 30.67 28.88
N GLY A 95 71.79 29.62 28.15
CA GLY A 95 73.10 28.98 28.35
C GLY A 95 74.30 29.85 27.96
N LYS A 96 74.10 30.93 27.20
CA LYS A 96 75.15 31.89 26.80
C LYS A 96 75.27 33.07 27.77
N ILE A 97 74.36 33.23 28.73
CA ILE A 97 74.50 34.21 29.80
C ILE A 97 75.69 33.76 30.68
N PRO A 98 76.79 34.53 30.77
CA PRO A 98 77.98 34.08 31.49
C PRO A 98 77.69 33.84 32.98
N THR A 99 77.85 32.60 33.44
CA THR A 99 77.70 32.19 34.85
C THR A 99 79.03 31.97 35.58
N SER A 100 80.15 32.17 34.87
CA SER A 100 81.50 31.92 35.38
C SER A 100 82.28 33.20 35.71
N ILE A 101 83.39 33.01 36.42
CA ILE A 101 84.06 34.01 37.25
C ILE A 101 85.11 34.77 36.44
N GLY A 102 84.99 36.10 36.42
CA GLY A 102 85.92 37.04 35.77
C GLY A 102 85.28 37.70 34.55
N GLY A 103 85.23 39.03 34.51
CA GLY A 103 84.56 39.77 33.43
C GLY A 103 83.08 40.08 33.66
N THR A 104 82.38 39.36 34.55
CA THR A 104 80.97 39.63 34.89
C THR A 104 80.86 40.77 35.90
N ASN A 105 80.04 41.77 35.58
CA ASN A 105 79.67 42.82 36.52
C ASN A 105 78.71 42.29 37.59
N LEU A 106 79.05 42.49 38.85
CA LEU A 106 78.31 42.04 40.01
C LEU A 106 77.32 43.10 40.52
N VAL A 107 77.32 44.28 39.90
CA VAL A 107 76.46 45.40 40.30
C VAL A 107 75.50 45.70 39.16
N ARG A 108 74.23 45.40 39.41
CA ARG A 108 73.12 45.72 38.50
C ARG A 108 72.85 47.22 38.42
N GLY A 109 72.19 47.63 37.34
CA GLY A 109 71.77 49.01 37.12
C GLY A 109 72.93 49.99 36.96
N THR A 110 74.14 49.52 36.73
CA THR A 110 75.34 50.38 36.59
C THR A 110 75.34 51.20 35.32
N ALA A 111 74.53 50.82 34.31
CA ALA A 111 74.46 51.56 33.08
C ALA A 111 73.71 52.90 33.24
N ASN A 112 72.66 52.89 34.05
CA ASN A 112 71.72 54.02 34.15
C ASN A 112 71.43 54.45 35.58
N PHE A 113 72.12 53.86 36.57
CA PHE A 113 71.98 54.16 37.99
C PHE A 113 70.56 53.95 38.55
N SER A 114 69.81 53.00 37.98
CA SER A 114 68.36 52.83 38.26
C SER A 114 68.03 51.99 39.50
N SER A 115 68.43 50.72 39.52
CA SER A 115 67.99 49.73 40.52
C SER A 115 69.05 49.43 41.57
N GLY A 116 68.74 49.64 42.85
CA GLY A 116 69.64 49.37 43.99
C GLY A 116 70.66 50.48 44.29
N TRP A 117 70.60 51.59 43.55
CA TRP A 117 71.43 52.77 43.77
C TRP A 117 70.71 53.80 44.65
N THR A 118 71.36 54.25 45.70
CA THR A 118 70.90 55.31 46.60
C THR A 118 71.80 56.54 46.45
N TRP A 119 71.17 57.71 46.50
CA TRP A 119 71.83 59.01 46.41
C TRP A 119 71.41 59.83 47.62
N ASN A 120 72.37 60.31 48.41
CA ASN A 120 72.03 61.30 49.41
C ASN A 120 71.78 62.65 48.73
N THR A 121 70.58 63.17 48.93
CA THR A 121 70.02 64.32 48.21
C THR A 121 70.82 65.61 48.42
N LYS A 122 71.66 65.98 47.45
CA LYS A 122 71.85 67.34 46.88
C LYS A 122 72.89 67.26 45.74
N VAL A 123 72.45 67.54 44.50
CA VAL A 123 73.26 67.65 43.26
C VAL A 123 73.65 66.32 42.59
N ALA A 124 72.68 65.48 42.22
CA ALA A 124 72.91 64.34 41.31
C ALA A 124 72.02 64.51 40.07
N THR A 125 72.55 65.11 39.02
CA THR A 125 71.86 65.21 37.73
C THR A 125 72.52 64.25 36.75
N VAL A 126 71.72 63.42 36.07
CA VAL A 126 72.18 62.78 34.83
C VAL A 126 72.34 63.90 33.82
N THR A 127 73.59 64.21 33.48
CA THR A 127 73.92 65.39 32.66
C THR A 127 74.18 65.05 31.20
N ASP A 128 74.50 63.80 30.92
CA ASP A 128 74.90 63.33 29.59
C ASP A 128 74.65 61.80 29.45
N ILE A 129 74.67 61.31 28.22
CA ILE A 129 74.65 59.88 27.87
C ILE A 129 75.86 59.58 26.99
N ILE A 130 76.75 58.70 27.47
CA ILE A 130 77.96 58.27 26.73
C ILE A 130 77.88 56.76 26.55
N ASP A 131 77.93 56.25 25.32
CA ASP A 131 77.89 54.81 25.01
C ASP A 131 76.78 54.05 25.75
N ASP A 132 75.57 54.63 25.74
CA ASP A 132 74.36 54.16 26.46
C ASP A 132 74.46 54.19 28.00
N PHE A 133 75.47 54.85 28.56
CA PHE A 133 75.62 55.09 29.99
C PHE A 133 75.15 56.46 30.43
N ASN A 134 74.33 56.51 31.48
CA ASN A 134 74.03 57.76 32.16
C ASN A 134 75.26 58.26 32.92
N VAL A 135 75.63 59.52 32.70
CA VAL A 135 76.74 60.15 33.42
C VAL A 135 76.21 60.83 34.69
N TYR A 136 76.65 60.34 35.85
CA TYR A 136 76.44 61.01 37.13
C TYR A 136 77.32 62.26 37.20
N HIS A 137 76.74 63.40 37.57
CA HIS A 137 77.48 64.63 37.88
C HIS A 137 77.15 65.13 39.28
N SER A 138 78.18 65.55 40.02
CA SER A 138 78.03 66.17 41.35
C SER A 138 79.19 67.11 41.68
N THR A 139 78.88 68.15 42.46
CA THR A 139 79.82 69.16 42.92
C THR A 139 79.73 69.32 44.44
N SER A 140 80.86 69.15 45.12
CA SER A 140 81.05 69.56 46.52
C SER A 140 81.74 70.92 46.58
N THR A 141 81.14 71.88 47.27
CA THR A 141 81.68 73.25 47.39
C THR A 141 82.81 73.38 48.41
N GLY A 142 83.01 72.37 49.28
CA GLY A 142 84.00 72.42 50.36
C GLY A 142 83.66 73.39 51.50
N THR A 143 82.44 73.95 51.52
CA THR A 143 81.99 74.95 52.51
C THR A 143 81.10 74.36 53.60
N ASN A 144 80.78 73.07 53.53
CA ASN A 144 79.90 72.41 54.49
C ASN A 144 80.74 71.86 55.65
N THR A 145 80.48 72.36 56.86
CA THR A 145 81.17 71.95 58.09
C THR A 145 80.49 70.78 58.81
N ALA A 146 79.30 70.36 58.37
CA ALA A 146 78.69 69.10 58.81
C ALA A 146 79.33 67.93 58.03
N SER A 147 79.61 66.81 58.70
CA SER A 147 80.24 65.59 58.14
C SER A 147 79.38 64.83 57.11
N ASN A 148 78.66 65.55 56.27
CA ASN A 148 77.88 64.99 55.17
C ASN A 148 78.82 64.58 54.04
N ASN A 149 78.42 63.53 53.32
CA ASN A 149 79.10 63.06 52.11
C ASN A 149 78.13 63.15 50.94
N TYR A 150 78.63 63.24 49.71
CA TYR A 150 77.84 63.01 48.49
C TYR A 150 78.24 61.65 47.92
N ASP A 151 77.35 60.67 48.08
CA ASP A 151 77.65 59.27 47.79
C ASP A 151 76.88 58.77 46.56
N ILE A 152 77.61 58.10 45.67
CA ILE A 152 77.07 57.17 44.68
C ILE A 152 77.15 55.79 45.31
N GLN A 153 76.03 55.23 45.73
CA GLN A 153 76.06 54.04 46.58
C GLN A 153 75.15 52.94 46.05
N PHE A 154 75.71 51.72 45.96
CA PHE A 154 74.94 50.51 45.73
C PHE A 154 74.80 49.77 47.07
N ASP A 155 73.57 49.66 47.55
CA ASP A 155 73.31 49.39 48.96
C ASP A 155 73.01 47.93 49.29
N ASN A 156 73.76 47.37 50.24
CA ASN A 156 73.52 46.15 50.99
C ASN A 156 72.97 44.99 50.15
N ALA A 157 73.55 44.78 48.97
CA ALA A 157 73.05 43.84 47.97
C ALA A 157 74.13 42.89 47.43
N LEU A 158 75.40 43.11 47.77
CA LEU A 158 76.51 42.32 47.25
C LEU A 158 76.86 41.15 48.19
N THR A 159 76.87 39.94 47.65
CA THR A 159 77.44 38.76 48.32
C THR A 159 78.88 38.57 47.86
N VAL A 160 79.80 38.46 48.81
CA VAL A 160 81.24 38.38 48.54
C VAL A 160 81.84 37.13 49.17
N LEU A 161 82.86 36.58 48.52
CA LEU A 161 83.57 35.40 49.01
C LEU A 161 84.75 35.80 49.91
N PRO A 162 85.08 35.01 50.93
CA PRO A 162 86.28 35.23 51.75
C PRO A 162 87.60 35.16 50.98
N GLY A 163 88.56 35.99 51.39
CA GLY A 163 89.94 35.99 50.87
C GLY A 163 90.08 36.28 49.37
N THR A 164 89.03 36.82 48.75
CA THR A 164 88.86 36.94 47.30
C THR A 164 89.10 38.39 46.85
N GLU A 165 89.73 38.56 45.69
CA GLU A 165 89.95 39.87 45.09
C GLU A 165 88.72 40.31 44.29
N TYR A 166 88.31 41.56 44.50
CA TYR A 166 87.26 42.23 43.74
C TYR A 166 87.80 43.55 43.22
N THR A 167 87.60 43.80 41.93
CA THR A 167 88.03 45.03 41.28
C THR A 167 86.81 45.86 40.91
N LEU A 168 86.73 47.06 41.48
CA LEU A 168 85.87 48.13 41.02
C LEU A 168 86.60 48.87 39.89
N SER A 169 85.90 49.20 38.80
CA SER A 169 86.34 50.18 37.82
C SER A 169 85.22 51.10 37.39
N PHE A 170 85.57 52.32 37.00
CA PHE A 170 84.66 53.34 36.49
C PHE A 170 85.43 54.41 35.72
N TRP A 171 84.75 55.10 34.80
CA TRP A 171 85.29 56.29 34.15
C TRP A 171 84.92 57.51 34.97
N ALA A 172 85.89 58.39 35.21
CA ALA A 172 85.63 59.68 35.85
C ALA A 172 86.46 60.81 35.25
N LYS A 173 85.90 62.02 35.27
CA LYS A 173 86.62 63.28 35.08
C LYS A 173 86.17 64.30 36.12
N GLY A 174 86.97 65.34 36.31
CA GLY A 174 86.61 66.48 37.15
C GLY A 174 87.80 67.05 37.90
N SER A 175 87.60 67.40 39.16
CA SER A 175 88.64 68.01 39.99
C SER A 175 88.50 67.64 41.48
N GLY A 176 89.61 67.70 42.20
CA GLY A 176 89.66 67.39 43.63
C GLY A 176 89.85 65.89 43.91
N THR A 177 89.53 65.49 45.14
CA THR A 177 89.72 64.12 45.63
C THR A 177 88.37 63.48 45.94
N ILE A 178 88.17 62.25 45.47
CA ILE A 178 87.01 61.41 45.80
C ILE A 178 87.47 60.13 46.49
N TYR A 179 86.53 59.39 47.08
CA TYR A 179 86.82 58.14 47.78
C TYR A 179 85.96 57.00 47.27
N SER A 180 86.54 55.82 47.13
CA SER A 180 85.77 54.59 46.94
C SER A 180 85.76 53.77 48.23
N HIS A 181 84.67 53.05 48.47
CA HIS A 181 84.51 52.18 49.64
C HIS A 181 83.90 50.83 49.25
N PHE A 182 84.29 49.80 49.99
CA PHE A 182 83.67 48.48 49.95
C PHE A 182 83.47 47.98 51.38
N PHE A 183 82.22 47.86 51.81
CA PHE A 183 81.91 47.87 53.25
C PHE A 183 80.57 47.16 53.54
N PRO A 184 80.17 46.96 54.82
CA PRO A 184 80.96 47.15 56.04
C PRO A 184 82.00 46.05 56.25
N SER A 185 83.12 46.42 56.88
CA SER A 185 84.14 45.54 57.45
C SER A 185 84.48 44.30 56.60
N CYS A 186 84.77 44.50 55.32
CA CYS A 186 85.04 43.40 54.39
C CYS A 186 86.42 43.42 53.75
N VAL A 187 87.17 44.51 53.87
CA VAL A 187 88.47 44.67 53.18
C VAL A 187 89.62 44.33 54.11
N ALA A 188 90.53 43.48 53.63
CA ALA A 188 91.82 43.19 54.27
C ALA A 188 92.93 44.11 53.74
N HIS A 189 92.93 44.33 52.43
CA HIS A 189 93.88 45.17 51.72
C HIS A 189 93.25 45.68 50.43
N GLY A 190 93.65 46.85 49.94
CA GLY A 190 93.31 47.29 48.60
C GLY A 190 94.36 48.18 47.96
N VAL A 191 94.37 48.20 46.63
CA VAL A 191 95.26 49.02 45.78
C VAL A 191 94.42 49.68 44.69
N ASN A 192 94.70 50.93 44.36
CA ASN A 192 93.99 51.64 43.29
C ASN A 192 94.87 52.05 42.10
N SER A 193 94.23 52.61 41.07
CA SER A 193 94.85 53.12 39.84
C SER A 193 95.92 54.19 40.06
N ASP A 194 95.91 54.89 41.20
CA ASP A 194 96.91 55.91 41.56
C ASP A 194 98.12 55.30 42.28
N GLY A 195 98.15 53.98 42.47
CA GLY A 195 99.18 53.27 43.24
C GLY A 195 99.06 53.43 44.76
N LYS A 196 97.94 53.98 45.26
CA LYS A 196 97.69 54.08 46.71
C LYS A 196 97.23 52.74 47.26
N THR A 197 97.47 52.52 48.55
CA THR A 197 97.06 51.29 49.25
C THR A 197 96.18 51.60 50.47
N THR A 198 95.28 50.70 50.84
CA THR A 198 94.45 50.80 52.06
C THR A 198 94.41 49.49 52.84
N THR A 199 94.30 49.61 54.17
CA THR A 199 93.96 48.51 55.09
C THR A 199 92.74 48.87 55.95
N ALA A 200 91.98 49.90 55.55
CA ALA A 200 90.76 50.29 56.24
C ALA A 200 89.70 49.20 56.04
N ALA A 201 89.01 48.81 57.11
CA ALA A 201 88.05 47.71 57.09
C ALA A 201 86.85 47.98 56.15
N ASP A 202 86.52 49.25 55.92
CA ASP A 202 85.48 49.73 55.00
C ASP A 202 86.01 49.98 53.57
N GLY A 203 87.26 49.62 53.29
CA GLY A 203 87.87 49.75 51.98
C GLY A 203 88.18 51.17 51.53
N SER A 204 88.05 52.18 52.42
CA SER A 204 88.25 53.58 52.07
C SER A 204 89.60 53.82 51.39
N ILE A 205 89.57 54.37 50.18
CA ILE A 205 90.76 54.76 49.42
C ILE A 205 90.46 55.97 48.54
N SER A 206 91.43 56.87 48.39
CA SER A 206 91.25 58.15 47.68
C SER A 206 91.69 58.09 46.22
N HIS A 207 90.96 58.76 45.34
CA HIS A 207 91.33 59.00 43.94
C HIS A 207 91.51 60.50 43.69
N THR A 208 92.55 60.87 42.96
CA THR A 208 92.76 62.26 42.54
C THR A 208 92.25 62.44 41.11
N LEU A 209 91.23 63.28 40.94
CA LEU A 209 90.56 63.48 39.64
C LEU A 209 91.39 64.35 38.69
N LYS A 210 91.37 63.98 37.40
CA LYS A 210 91.89 64.79 36.29
C LYS A 210 90.74 65.41 35.48
N SER A 211 91.05 66.46 34.73
CA SER A 211 90.06 67.18 33.90
C SER A 211 89.51 66.37 32.74
N ASP A 212 90.31 65.45 32.19
CA ASP A 212 89.91 64.54 31.12
C ASP A 212 89.36 63.22 31.68
N TRP A 213 88.59 62.50 30.87
CA TRP A 213 88.07 61.18 31.23
C TRP A 213 89.22 60.19 31.41
N GLU A 214 89.29 59.62 32.60
CA GLU A 214 90.27 58.60 32.98
C GLU A 214 89.55 57.40 33.58
N ARG A 215 90.14 56.23 33.40
CA ARG A 215 89.61 54.99 33.97
C ARG A 215 90.24 54.77 35.34
N TYR A 216 89.43 54.94 36.39
CA TYR A 216 89.82 54.66 37.76
C TYR A 216 89.43 53.24 38.14
N TRP A 217 90.23 52.62 39.00
CA TRP A 217 89.93 51.29 39.54
C TRP A 217 90.50 51.11 40.94
N VAL A 218 89.89 50.20 41.69
CA VAL A 218 90.37 49.73 43.00
C VAL A 218 90.20 48.22 43.06
N THR A 219 91.26 47.51 43.40
CA THR A 219 91.19 46.09 43.76
C THR A 219 91.24 45.95 45.26
N TRP A 220 90.21 45.37 45.85
CA TRP A 220 90.18 44.99 47.27
C TRP A 220 90.28 43.48 47.43
N LYS A 221 91.12 43.02 48.35
CA LYS A 221 91.10 41.65 48.86
C LYS A 221 90.20 41.59 50.08
N THR A 222 89.20 40.71 50.05
CA THR A 222 88.27 40.56 51.17
C THR A 222 88.91 39.85 52.37
N LEU A 223 88.38 40.13 53.57
CA LEU A 223 88.78 39.42 54.80
C LEU A 223 88.46 37.92 54.70
N PRO A 224 89.27 37.03 55.31
CA PRO A 224 88.98 35.61 55.41
C PRO A 224 87.69 35.29 56.19
N THR A 225 87.17 36.24 56.96
CA THR A 225 85.98 36.11 57.81
C THR A 225 84.78 36.89 57.29
N VAL A 226 84.84 37.41 56.06
CA VAL A 226 83.76 38.22 55.48
C VAL A 226 82.45 37.41 55.39
N SER A 227 81.35 38.03 55.80
CA SER A 227 80.01 37.42 55.77
C SER A 227 78.93 38.49 55.69
N GLY A 228 77.73 38.12 55.27
CA GLY A 228 76.60 39.04 55.08
C GLY A 228 76.73 39.91 53.82
N LEU A 229 75.70 40.71 53.55
CA LEU A 229 75.64 41.59 52.38
C LEU A 229 76.59 42.79 52.52
N LYS A 230 77.04 43.31 51.39
CA LYS A 230 77.98 44.44 51.28
C LYS A 230 77.42 45.54 50.38
N SER A 231 77.90 46.74 50.64
CA SER A 231 77.65 47.94 49.87
C SER A 231 78.94 48.36 49.15
N LEU A 232 78.76 49.00 48.01
CA LEU A 232 79.81 49.56 47.18
C LEU A 232 79.56 51.05 47.00
N ILE A 233 80.60 51.86 47.21
CA ILE A 233 80.58 53.28 46.87
C ILE A 233 81.71 53.51 45.87
N PRO A 234 81.40 53.70 44.57
CA PRO A 234 82.42 54.08 43.60
C PRO A 234 82.95 55.48 43.85
N CYS A 235 82.09 56.40 44.28
CA CYS A 235 82.46 57.78 44.53
C CYS A 235 81.74 58.34 45.75
N ARG A 236 82.55 58.77 46.72
CA ARG A 236 82.19 59.62 47.85
C ARG A 236 82.93 60.94 47.72
N GLN A 237 82.20 62.04 47.76
CA GLN A 237 82.76 63.39 47.92
C GLN A 237 82.47 63.87 49.34
N PRO A 238 83.46 63.97 50.23
CA PRO A 238 83.24 64.58 51.54
C PRO A 238 82.89 66.06 51.37
N ALA A 239 81.81 66.52 52.01
CA ALA A 239 81.30 67.88 51.79
C ALA A 239 82.25 68.99 52.31
N VAL A 240 83.22 68.61 53.15
CA VAL A 240 84.31 69.47 53.66
C VAL A 240 85.42 69.75 52.63
N PHE A 241 85.48 68.98 51.53
CA PHE A 241 86.48 69.17 50.47
C PHE A 241 85.80 69.63 49.18
N LYS A 242 86.42 70.59 48.49
CA LYS A 242 85.96 71.02 47.17
C LYS A 242 86.31 69.94 46.14
N SER A 243 85.30 69.45 45.42
CA SER A 243 85.47 68.50 44.32
C SER A 243 84.33 68.62 43.33
N GLU A 244 84.58 68.22 42.10
CA GLU A 244 83.56 68.10 41.05
C GLU A 244 83.83 66.82 40.27
N VAL A 245 82.80 66.03 40.00
CA VAL A 245 82.93 64.71 39.39
C VAL A 245 81.86 64.48 38.34
N TRP A 246 82.27 63.93 37.20
CA TRP A 246 81.43 63.19 36.28
C TRP A 246 81.85 61.73 36.30
N LEU A 247 80.93 60.79 36.37
CA LEU A 247 81.23 59.37 36.52
C LEU A 247 80.21 58.50 35.77
N TYR A 248 80.70 57.48 35.05
CA TYR A 248 79.87 56.45 34.41
C TYR A 248 80.61 55.10 34.32
N GLY A 249 79.92 54.08 33.78
CA GLY A 249 80.55 52.80 33.44
C GLY A 249 81.04 52.02 34.66
N VAL A 250 80.34 52.14 35.79
CA VAL A 250 80.70 51.42 37.02
C VAL A 250 80.63 49.91 36.79
N LYS A 251 81.67 49.21 37.20
CA LYS A 251 81.70 47.75 37.20
C LYS A 251 82.43 47.24 38.42
N LEU A 252 81.83 46.31 39.15
CA LEU A 252 82.51 45.51 40.16
C LEU A 252 82.62 44.10 39.64
N GLU A 253 83.80 43.53 39.61
CA GLU A 253 84.02 42.16 39.16
C GLU A 253 84.97 41.41 40.09
N ARG A 254 84.97 40.08 40.00
CA ARG A 254 85.93 39.25 40.73
C ARG A 254 87.24 39.17 39.95
N GLY A 255 88.35 39.32 40.66
CA GLY A 255 89.71 39.31 40.12
C GLY A 255 90.46 40.60 40.45
N SER A 256 91.74 40.63 40.07
CA SER A 256 92.68 41.74 40.33
C SER A 256 92.89 42.68 39.14
N VAL A 257 92.26 42.41 38.00
CA VAL A 257 92.45 43.20 36.78
C VAL A 257 91.08 43.70 36.31
N PRO A 258 90.91 45.02 36.11
CA PRO A 258 89.69 45.56 35.55
C PRO A 258 89.56 45.21 34.07
N THR A 259 88.39 44.73 33.66
CA THR A 259 88.04 44.39 32.26
C THR A 259 86.94 45.31 31.75
N ASP A 260 86.77 45.41 30.44
CA ASP A 260 85.77 46.33 29.84
C ASP A 260 84.36 46.09 30.36
N TRP A 261 83.53 47.14 30.36
CA TRP A 261 82.23 47.09 30.99
C TRP A 261 81.35 45.99 30.39
N SER A 262 80.69 45.24 31.25
CA SER A 262 79.59 44.36 30.88
C SER A 262 78.41 44.68 31.81
N PRO A 263 77.16 44.49 31.37
CA PRO A 263 76.01 44.53 32.27
C PRO A 263 76.06 43.36 33.26
N ALA A 264 75.34 43.52 34.37
CA ALA A 264 75.14 42.42 35.30
C ALA A 264 74.11 41.44 34.72
N PRO A 265 74.19 40.12 35.01
CA PRO A 265 73.19 39.15 34.56
C PRO A 265 71.75 39.58 34.91
N GLU A 266 71.55 40.17 36.09
CA GLU A 266 70.26 40.65 36.58
C GLU A 266 69.67 41.80 35.75
N ASP A 267 70.50 42.51 34.98
CA ASP A 267 70.04 43.56 34.06
C ASP A 267 69.31 42.97 32.82
N TYR A 268 69.44 41.66 32.57
CA TYR A 268 68.77 40.95 31.47
C TYR A 268 67.55 40.13 31.89
N ASP A 269 67.49 39.67 33.15
CA ASP A 269 66.46 38.73 33.63
C ASP A 269 65.03 39.24 33.41
N SER A 270 64.77 40.52 33.68
CA SER A 270 63.44 41.11 33.52
C SER A 270 62.99 41.19 32.06
N LYS A 271 63.90 41.52 31.14
CA LYS A 271 63.62 41.59 29.70
C LYS A 271 63.45 40.19 29.10
N LEU A 272 64.25 39.23 29.55
CA LEU A 272 64.15 37.84 29.11
C LEU A 272 62.85 37.19 29.58
N ALA A 273 62.48 37.38 30.85
CA ALA A 273 61.22 36.87 31.40
C ALA A 273 59.99 37.48 30.68
N ALA A 274 60.03 38.77 30.37
CA ALA A 274 58.97 39.43 29.59
C ALA A 274 58.85 38.83 28.19
N ALA A 275 59.97 38.67 27.48
CA ALA A 275 59.99 38.06 26.15
C ALA A 275 59.49 36.60 26.16
N GLN A 276 59.88 35.81 27.17
CA GLN A 276 59.40 34.44 27.34
C GLN A 276 57.88 34.39 27.55
N SER A 277 57.34 35.31 28.35
CA SER A 277 55.89 35.42 28.60
C SER A 277 55.11 35.80 27.34
N GLU A 278 55.56 36.82 26.60
CA GLU A 278 54.92 37.26 25.35
C GLU A 278 54.95 36.16 24.27
N ILE A 279 56.07 35.44 24.14
CA ILE A 279 56.21 34.33 23.19
C ILE A 279 55.28 33.18 23.60
N LYS A 280 55.19 32.85 24.89
CA LYS A 280 54.28 31.81 25.38
C LYS A 280 52.82 32.19 25.11
N GLN A 281 52.41 33.40 25.45
CA GLN A 281 51.05 33.89 25.19
C GLN A 281 50.71 33.85 23.70
N THR A 282 51.65 34.26 22.84
CA THR A 282 51.48 34.18 21.39
C THR A 282 51.34 32.74 20.91
N THR A 283 52.16 31.82 21.44
CA THR A 283 52.10 30.39 21.09
C THR A 283 50.78 29.74 21.51
N ASP A 284 50.31 30.04 22.72
CA ASP A 284 49.03 29.54 23.25
C ASP A 284 47.85 30.08 22.41
N ALA A 285 47.86 31.38 22.06
CA ALA A 285 46.83 31.99 21.23
C ALA A 285 46.80 31.41 19.80
N ILE A 286 47.97 31.15 19.21
CA ILE A 286 48.09 30.49 17.90
C ILE A 286 47.54 29.06 17.98
N THR A 287 47.91 28.29 19.01
CA THR A 287 47.43 26.91 19.20
C THR A 287 45.91 26.85 19.33
N ALA A 288 45.32 27.78 20.09
CA ALA A 288 43.87 27.90 20.21
C ALA A 288 43.20 28.26 18.88
N SER A 289 43.77 29.20 18.13
CA SER A 289 43.26 29.61 16.80
C SER A 289 43.31 28.46 15.79
N VAL A 290 44.41 27.70 15.76
CA VAL A 290 44.56 26.50 14.90
C VAL A 290 43.50 25.45 15.24
N SER A 291 43.30 25.16 16.53
CA SER A 291 42.28 24.19 16.98
C SER A 291 40.87 24.61 16.58
N SER A 292 40.57 25.91 16.63
CA SER A 292 39.30 26.48 16.16
C SER A 292 39.11 26.28 14.64
N VAL A 293 40.15 26.56 13.85
CA VAL A 293 40.14 26.34 12.39
C VAL A 293 39.94 24.86 12.06
N GLN A 294 40.63 23.95 12.76
CA GLN A 294 40.48 22.51 12.56
C GLN A 294 39.04 22.03 12.84
N THR A 295 38.42 22.58 13.88
CA THR A 295 37.01 22.29 14.22
C THR A 295 36.07 22.82 13.13
N ALA A 296 36.28 24.06 12.67
CA ALA A 296 35.48 24.65 11.60
C ALA A 296 35.59 23.87 10.29
N ALA A 297 36.80 23.43 9.91
CA ALA A 297 37.04 22.60 8.74
C ALA A 297 36.32 21.25 8.85
N SER A 298 36.38 20.60 10.01
CA SER A 298 35.69 19.33 10.27
C SER A 298 34.17 19.46 10.16
N ASN A 299 33.60 20.54 10.70
CA ASN A 299 32.16 20.83 10.60
C ASN A 299 31.73 21.13 9.15
N ALA A 300 32.55 21.85 8.40
CA ALA A 300 32.32 22.11 6.98
C ALA A 300 32.31 20.80 6.18
N GLN A 301 33.26 19.89 6.44
CA GLN A 301 33.29 18.57 5.81
C GLN A 301 32.04 17.74 6.11
N ALA A 302 31.61 17.71 7.38
CA ALA A 302 30.40 16.97 7.77
C ALA A 302 29.14 17.52 7.07
N THR A 303 29.05 18.86 6.94
CA THR A 303 27.96 19.53 6.22
C THR A 303 27.98 19.18 4.74
N ALA A 304 29.17 19.22 4.12
CA ALA A 304 29.36 18.86 2.72
C ALA A 304 28.97 17.39 2.44
N ASN A 305 29.42 16.45 3.27
CA ASN A 305 29.05 15.03 3.19
C ASN A 305 27.52 14.84 3.27
N THR A 306 26.86 15.55 4.20
CA THR A 306 25.40 15.50 4.35
C THR A 306 24.68 16.01 3.09
N ALA A 307 25.18 17.09 2.48
CA ALA A 307 24.62 17.63 1.25
C ALA A 307 24.77 16.67 0.07
N VAL A 308 25.94 16.02 -0.07
CA VAL A 308 26.18 14.97 -1.08
C VAL A 308 25.21 13.81 -0.91
N SER A 309 25.07 13.27 0.31
CA SER A 309 24.13 12.16 0.57
C SER A 309 22.67 12.52 0.23
N LYS A 310 22.25 13.75 0.51
CA LYS A 310 20.91 14.23 0.12
C LYS A 310 20.76 14.36 -1.40
N ALA A 311 21.81 14.79 -2.10
CA ALA A 311 21.82 14.89 -3.56
C ALA A 311 21.74 13.49 -4.20
N ASP A 312 22.48 12.50 -3.69
CA ASP A 312 22.43 11.12 -4.17
C ASP A 312 21.06 10.48 -3.94
N ALA A 313 20.44 10.72 -2.78
CA ALA A 313 19.08 10.28 -2.49
C ALA A 313 18.06 10.92 -3.45
N ALA A 314 18.19 12.22 -3.73
CA ALA A 314 17.34 12.91 -4.69
C ALA A 314 17.52 12.37 -6.11
N GLN A 315 18.76 12.12 -6.55
CA GLN A 315 19.06 11.52 -7.85
C GLN A 315 18.48 10.10 -7.95
N SER A 316 18.58 9.31 -6.89
CA SER A 316 17.99 7.96 -6.83
C SER A 316 16.47 8.01 -6.93
N GLY A 317 15.82 8.92 -6.20
CA GLY A 317 14.38 9.16 -6.29
C GLY A 317 13.95 9.62 -7.70
N LEU A 318 14.76 10.45 -8.35
CA LEU A 318 14.51 10.90 -9.72
C LEU A 318 14.64 9.76 -10.74
N ASN A 319 15.68 8.93 -10.61
CA ASN A 319 15.86 7.74 -11.46
C ASN A 319 14.67 6.78 -11.31
N ALA A 320 14.24 6.54 -10.08
CA ALA A 320 13.07 5.71 -9.79
C ALA A 320 11.78 6.30 -10.39
N LEU A 321 11.58 7.61 -10.29
CA LEU A 321 10.42 8.29 -10.90
C LEU A 321 10.45 8.20 -12.43
N ASN A 322 11.62 8.39 -13.04
CA ASN A 322 11.84 8.29 -14.49
C ASN A 322 11.57 6.86 -15.01
N GLU A 323 12.10 5.84 -14.33
CA GLU A 323 11.93 4.44 -14.76
C GLU A 323 10.52 3.90 -14.50
N THR A 324 9.92 4.21 -13.35
CA THR A 324 8.74 3.48 -12.86
C THR A 324 7.43 4.25 -13.01
N THR A 325 7.45 5.59 -13.02
CA THR A 325 6.24 6.42 -12.98
C THR A 325 6.04 7.21 -14.26
N VAL A 326 7.08 7.82 -14.83
CA VAL A 326 6.95 8.63 -16.05
C VAL A 326 6.93 7.75 -17.31
N LYS A 327 7.78 6.72 -17.41
CA LYS A 327 7.75 5.75 -18.52
C LYS A 327 6.53 4.81 -18.52
N THR A 328 5.86 4.63 -17.39
CA THR A 328 4.57 3.92 -17.33
C THR A 328 3.39 4.87 -17.53
N ALA A 329 3.54 6.16 -17.23
CA ALA A 329 2.57 7.22 -17.50
C ALA A 329 2.68 7.84 -18.90
N SER A 330 3.66 7.45 -19.73
CA SER A 330 3.64 7.77 -21.16
C SER A 330 2.46 7.04 -21.81
N LEU A 331 1.40 7.80 -22.02
CA LEU A 331 0.25 7.44 -22.83
C LEU A 331 0.72 7.32 -24.27
N ASN A 332 0.88 6.10 -24.76
CA ASN A 332 0.99 5.88 -26.19
C ASN A 332 -0.38 6.18 -26.80
N LEU A 333 -0.52 7.38 -27.35
CA LEU A 333 -1.55 7.73 -28.30
C LEU A 333 -1.05 7.27 -29.67
N ASP A 334 -1.61 6.17 -30.17
CA ASP A 334 -1.59 5.90 -31.60
C ASP A 334 -2.92 6.37 -32.22
N ASN A 335 -3.10 6.15 -33.52
CA ASN A 335 -4.33 6.52 -34.23
C ASN A 335 -5.60 5.80 -33.70
N ASN A 336 -5.47 4.92 -32.68
CA ASN A 336 -6.55 4.13 -32.11
C ASN A 336 -6.89 4.54 -30.66
N GLY A 337 -6.29 5.60 -30.10
CA GLY A 337 -6.69 6.20 -28.82
C GLY A 337 -5.89 5.76 -27.59
N PHE A 338 -6.51 5.85 -26.40
CA PHE A 338 -5.84 5.77 -25.09
C PHE A 338 -5.63 4.31 -24.63
N VAL A 339 -4.37 3.85 -24.56
CA VAL A 339 -4.04 2.51 -24.03
C VAL A 339 -3.41 2.63 -22.63
N THR A 340 -4.18 2.40 -21.56
CA THR A 340 -3.64 2.31 -20.20
C THR A 340 -3.12 0.92 -19.89
N LYS A 341 -1.80 0.81 -19.72
CA LYS A 341 -1.11 -0.44 -19.40
C LYS A 341 -1.13 -0.79 -17.90
N VAL A 342 -2.23 -0.51 -17.19
CA VAL A 342 -2.40 -0.90 -15.77
C VAL A 342 -3.48 -1.97 -15.64
N GLY A 343 -3.13 -3.21 -15.98
CA GLY A 343 -3.95 -4.36 -15.66
C GLY A 343 -3.83 -4.70 -14.17
N LYS A 344 -4.94 -4.76 -13.44
CA LYS A 344 -4.98 -5.55 -12.20
C LYS A 344 -5.06 -7.02 -12.59
N THR A 345 -4.02 -7.78 -12.23
CA THR A 345 -4.02 -9.24 -12.34
C THR A 345 -4.85 -9.81 -11.18
N VAL A 346 -5.85 -10.64 -11.51
CA VAL A 346 -6.54 -11.50 -10.54
C VAL A 346 -6.26 -12.94 -10.99
N ASN A 347 -5.59 -13.72 -10.13
CA ASN A 347 -5.24 -15.14 -10.38
C ASN A 347 -4.42 -15.41 -11.65
N GLY A 348 -3.39 -14.60 -11.92
CA GLY A 348 -2.41 -14.88 -12.99
C GLY A 348 -2.85 -14.54 -14.42
N ASN A 349 -4.09 -14.07 -14.62
CA ASN A 349 -4.58 -13.62 -15.92
C ASN A 349 -4.83 -12.11 -15.93
N THR A 350 -4.25 -11.42 -16.90
CA THR A 350 -4.45 -9.98 -17.12
C THR A 350 -5.85 -9.74 -17.69
N PHE A 351 -6.76 -9.19 -16.88
CA PHE A 351 -8.04 -8.68 -17.37
C PHE A 351 -7.84 -7.28 -17.94
N ALA A 352 -7.92 -7.16 -19.26
CA ALA A 352 -8.11 -5.87 -19.90
C ALA A 352 -9.53 -5.38 -19.58
N THR A 353 -9.65 -4.35 -18.74
CA THR A 353 -10.84 -3.50 -18.77
C THR A 353 -10.76 -2.66 -20.05
N MET A 354 -11.09 -3.28 -21.19
CA MET A 354 -11.37 -2.56 -22.42
C MET A 354 -12.89 -2.52 -22.58
N ILE A 355 -13.48 -1.37 -22.29
CA ILE A 355 -14.75 -1.01 -22.95
C ILE A 355 -14.35 -0.80 -24.41
N ALA A 356 -14.59 -1.81 -25.24
CA ALA A 356 -14.35 -1.71 -26.68
C ALA A 356 -15.26 -0.62 -27.25
N GLN A 357 -14.68 0.38 -27.91
CA GLN A 357 -15.41 1.53 -28.46
C GLN A 357 -16.02 1.24 -29.85
N ASN A 358 -15.75 0.07 -30.45
CA ASN A 358 -16.26 -0.32 -31.75
C ASN A 358 -17.05 -1.64 -31.70
N GLU A 359 -18.21 -1.65 -32.36
CA GLU A 359 -19.16 -2.78 -32.40
C GLU A 359 -18.55 -4.08 -32.95
N SER A 360 -17.61 -3.98 -33.89
CA SER A 360 -16.94 -5.14 -34.52
C SER A 360 -16.01 -5.90 -33.57
N ASP A 361 -15.43 -5.23 -32.58
CA ASP A 361 -14.49 -5.83 -31.63
C ASP A 361 -15.21 -6.56 -30.49
N VAL A 362 -16.48 -6.20 -30.23
CA VAL A 362 -17.39 -6.93 -29.32
C VAL A 362 -17.72 -8.32 -29.87
N GLN A 363 -17.81 -8.48 -31.19
CA GLN A 363 -18.10 -9.77 -31.83
C GLN A 363 -16.97 -10.80 -31.65
N ILE A 364 -15.72 -10.36 -31.52
CA ILE A 364 -14.55 -11.23 -31.33
C ILE A 364 -14.50 -11.76 -29.89
N ILE A 365 -14.95 -10.95 -28.92
CA ILE A 365 -15.05 -11.35 -27.51
C ILE A 365 -16.17 -12.40 -27.34
N ALA A 366 -17.33 -12.19 -27.97
CA ALA A 366 -18.45 -13.14 -27.91
C ALA A 366 -18.14 -14.51 -28.56
N LYS A 367 -17.39 -14.55 -29.67
CA LYS A 367 -17.07 -15.81 -30.38
C LYS A 367 -16.16 -16.78 -29.60
N LYS A 368 -15.40 -16.29 -28.62
CA LYS A 368 -14.52 -17.14 -27.77
C LYS A 368 -15.03 -17.30 -26.34
N MET A 369 -16.06 -16.55 -25.93
CA MET A 369 -16.69 -16.72 -24.63
C MET A 369 -17.65 -17.91 -24.66
N LYS A 370 -17.28 -19.00 -23.98
CA LYS A 370 -18.29 -19.96 -23.51
C LYS A 370 -19.13 -19.24 -22.45
N VAL A 371 -20.39 -18.97 -22.76
CA VAL A 371 -21.38 -18.64 -21.72
C VAL A 371 -21.66 -19.95 -20.96
N SER A 372 -21.05 -20.13 -19.79
CA SER A 372 -21.46 -21.20 -18.86
C SER A 372 -22.76 -20.80 -18.17
N GLY A 373 -23.56 -21.76 -17.72
CA GLY A 373 -24.86 -21.48 -17.08
C GLY A 373 -24.77 -20.46 -15.95
N ASP A 374 -23.67 -20.46 -15.18
CA ASP A 374 -23.42 -19.53 -14.08
C ASP A 374 -23.21 -18.07 -14.53
N MET A 375 -22.90 -17.84 -15.80
CA MET A 375 -22.81 -16.51 -16.40
C MET A 375 -24.18 -15.94 -16.76
N ILE A 376 -25.23 -16.75 -16.70
CA ILE A 376 -26.62 -16.34 -16.81
C ILE A 376 -27.21 -16.39 -15.40
N VAL A 377 -26.88 -15.40 -14.58
CA VAL A 377 -27.49 -15.22 -13.25
C VAL A 377 -28.99 -14.99 -13.39
N ASN A 378 -29.81 -15.71 -12.60
CA ASN A 378 -31.29 -15.69 -12.51
C ASN A 378 -31.98 -14.60 -13.35
N GLY A 379 -32.04 -14.83 -14.67
CA GLY A 379 -32.50 -13.85 -15.63
C GLY A 379 -32.89 -14.53 -16.93
N ALA A 380 -34.04 -14.14 -17.49
CA ALA A 380 -34.54 -14.69 -18.74
C ALA A 380 -33.63 -14.32 -19.91
N ILE A 381 -33.39 -15.27 -20.82
CA ILE A 381 -32.80 -14.97 -22.13
C ILE A 381 -33.94 -14.49 -23.03
N THR A 382 -34.14 -13.17 -23.14
CA THR A 382 -35.05 -12.59 -24.14
C THR A 382 -34.36 -12.51 -25.50
N ALA A 383 -34.21 -13.66 -26.16
CA ALA A 383 -33.71 -13.75 -27.53
C ALA A 383 -34.87 -13.98 -28.51
N GLU A 384 -34.98 -13.12 -29.53
CA GLU A 384 -36.05 -13.21 -30.55
C GLU A 384 -35.90 -14.46 -31.44
N LYS A 385 -34.67 -14.96 -31.61
CA LYS A 385 -34.36 -16.17 -32.40
C LYS A 385 -33.32 -17.03 -31.71
N LEU A 386 -33.72 -17.67 -30.62
CA LEU A 386 -32.88 -18.69 -30.00
C LEU A 386 -32.89 -19.94 -30.89
N ASN A 387 -31.81 -20.17 -31.65
CA ASN A 387 -31.65 -21.38 -32.45
C ASN A 387 -31.22 -22.55 -31.55
N VAL A 388 -32.20 -23.14 -30.85
CA VAL A 388 -31.96 -24.33 -30.03
C VAL A 388 -32.17 -25.57 -30.89
N SER A 389 -31.09 -26.29 -31.19
CA SER A 389 -31.22 -27.57 -31.92
C SER A 389 -31.90 -28.65 -31.09
N ASN A 390 -31.72 -28.65 -29.76
CA ASN A 390 -32.40 -29.55 -28.81
C ASN A 390 -32.61 -28.82 -27.47
N LEU A 391 -33.85 -28.68 -27.02
CA LEU A 391 -34.18 -28.21 -25.68
C LEU A 391 -34.51 -29.41 -24.79
N SER A 392 -33.54 -29.89 -24.01
CA SER A 392 -33.79 -30.91 -22.99
C SER A 392 -33.98 -30.22 -21.65
N ALA A 393 -35.23 -30.06 -21.24
CA ALA A 393 -35.58 -29.49 -19.95
C ALA A 393 -36.48 -30.44 -19.19
N VAL A 394 -36.10 -30.74 -17.94
CA VAL A 394 -36.79 -31.70 -17.07
C VAL A 394 -38.23 -31.26 -16.77
N ASN A 395 -38.49 -29.95 -16.72
CA ASN A 395 -39.82 -29.37 -16.63
C ASN A 395 -39.87 -28.08 -17.46
N SER A 396 -40.68 -28.07 -18.52
CA SER A 396 -40.84 -26.91 -19.40
C SER A 396 -42.29 -26.45 -19.40
N ASN A 397 -42.54 -25.19 -19.02
CA ASN A 397 -43.81 -24.53 -19.29
C ASN A 397 -43.76 -23.88 -20.67
N LEU A 398 -43.92 -24.69 -21.72
CA LEU A 398 -43.81 -24.25 -23.11
C LEU A 398 -44.97 -23.34 -23.57
N GLY A 399 -46.01 -23.18 -22.74
CA GLY A 399 -47.19 -22.40 -23.10
C GLY A 399 -47.91 -22.97 -24.33
N LYS A 400 -48.18 -22.11 -25.32
CA LYS A 400 -48.81 -22.49 -26.59
C LYS A 400 -47.75 -22.97 -27.58
N ILE A 401 -47.87 -24.21 -28.04
CA ILE A 401 -47.06 -24.75 -29.13
C ILE A 401 -47.79 -24.44 -30.45
N GLU A 402 -47.23 -23.59 -31.31
CA GLU A 402 -47.76 -23.28 -32.65
C GLU A 402 -46.91 -23.98 -33.71
N GLY A 403 -47.50 -24.89 -34.49
CA GLY A 403 -46.87 -25.46 -35.69
C GLY A 403 -45.97 -26.69 -35.50
N GLY A 404 -46.21 -27.52 -34.47
CA GLY A 404 -45.46 -28.76 -34.24
C GLY A 404 -46.33 -29.96 -33.90
N SER A 405 -45.70 -31.14 -33.83
CA SER A 405 -46.31 -32.39 -33.39
C SER A 405 -45.88 -32.75 -31.96
N LEU A 406 -46.71 -33.52 -31.26
CA LEU A 406 -46.40 -34.10 -29.95
C LEU A 406 -46.46 -35.62 -30.05
N LEU A 407 -45.31 -36.25 -29.80
CA LEU A 407 -45.15 -37.70 -29.78
C LEU A 407 -44.90 -38.18 -28.35
N LEU A 408 -45.89 -38.84 -27.76
CA LEU A 408 -45.84 -39.44 -26.42
C LEU A 408 -45.94 -40.96 -26.55
N GLN A 409 -44.87 -41.59 -27.04
CA GLN A 409 -44.77 -43.05 -27.15
C GLN A 409 -43.82 -43.61 -26.11
N GLU A 410 -44.23 -44.74 -25.52
CA GLU A 410 -43.35 -45.59 -24.74
C GLU A 410 -42.86 -46.77 -25.59
N ASN A 411 -41.61 -47.18 -25.37
CA ASN A 411 -41.09 -48.42 -25.93
C ASN A 411 -41.45 -49.57 -24.97
N LYS A 412 -42.27 -50.51 -25.44
CA LYS A 412 -42.56 -51.75 -24.71
C LYS A 412 -41.58 -52.83 -25.12
N ALA A 413 -40.94 -53.45 -24.13
CA ALA A 413 -40.13 -54.64 -24.36
C ALA A 413 -41.03 -55.81 -24.79
N ALA A 414 -40.44 -56.75 -25.53
CA ALA A 414 -41.11 -58.00 -25.86
C ALA A 414 -41.56 -58.71 -24.56
N SER A 415 -42.79 -59.20 -24.54
CA SER A 415 -43.41 -59.75 -23.33
C SER A 415 -44.41 -60.85 -23.66
N SER A 416 -44.63 -61.76 -22.71
CA SER A 416 -45.70 -62.75 -22.82
C SER A 416 -47.03 -62.14 -22.36
N SER A 417 -48.11 -62.43 -23.07
CA SER A 417 -49.47 -61.98 -22.75
C SER A 417 -50.45 -63.14 -22.83
N ILE A 418 -51.61 -63.02 -22.16
CA ILE A 418 -52.62 -64.06 -22.08
C ILE A 418 -53.97 -63.43 -22.44
N ASP A 419 -54.71 -64.09 -23.32
CA ASP A 419 -56.11 -63.78 -23.61
C ASP A 419 -56.97 -65.06 -23.54
N SER A 420 -58.24 -64.97 -23.97
CA SER A 420 -59.21 -66.08 -23.95
C SER A 420 -58.78 -67.33 -24.73
N TRP A 421 -57.81 -67.23 -25.66
CA TRP A 421 -57.27 -68.35 -26.41
C TRP A 421 -55.92 -68.87 -25.85
N GLY A 422 -55.45 -68.37 -24.70
CA GLY A 422 -54.20 -68.79 -24.04
C GLY A 422 -53.04 -67.78 -24.15
N THR A 423 -51.81 -68.27 -23.99
CA THR A 423 -50.60 -67.43 -23.96
C THR A 423 -50.03 -67.16 -25.36
N PHE A 424 -49.59 -65.93 -25.62
CA PHE A 424 -48.88 -65.54 -26.84
C PHE A 424 -47.75 -64.55 -26.53
N ASN A 425 -46.83 -64.34 -27.48
CA ASN A 425 -45.70 -63.44 -27.30
C ASN A 425 -45.95 -62.13 -28.04
N ARG A 426 -45.99 -61.02 -27.31
CA ARG A 426 -45.98 -59.66 -27.86
C ARG A 426 -44.54 -59.29 -28.26
N PRO A 427 -44.29 -58.94 -29.52
CA PRO A 427 -43.02 -58.34 -29.93
C PRO A 427 -42.73 -57.04 -29.17
N ALA A 428 -41.47 -56.60 -29.21
CA ALA A 428 -41.11 -55.25 -28.78
C ALA A 428 -41.76 -54.26 -29.75
N HIS A 429 -42.45 -53.25 -29.21
CA HIS A 429 -43.25 -52.31 -30.00
C HIS A 429 -43.32 -50.95 -29.33
N LYS A 430 -43.83 -49.96 -30.06
CA LYS A 430 -44.15 -48.64 -29.52
C LYS A 430 -45.65 -48.55 -29.34
N GLN A 431 -46.07 -48.00 -28.21
CA GLN A 431 -47.46 -47.63 -28.01
C GLN A 431 -47.54 -46.26 -27.36
N GLY A 432 -48.62 -45.52 -27.63
CA GLY A 432 -48.88 -44.24 -27.01
C GLY A 432 -49.68 -43.32 -27.90
N LEU A 433 -49.37 -42.03 -27.82
CA LEU A 433 -50.14 -40.95 -28.42
C LEU A 433 -49.29 -40.16 -29.41
N TYR A 434 -49.85 -39.92 -30.59
CA TYR A 434 -49.38 -38.91 -31.54
C TYR A 434 -50.48 -37.86 -31.71
N MET A 435 -50.11 -36.57 -31.71
CA MET A 435 -51.04 -35.49 -32.06
C MET A 435 -50.33 -34.37 -32.82
N ASP A 436 -51.06 -33.76 -33.73
CA ASP A 436 -50.65 -32.54 -34.42
C ASP A 436 -51.88 -31.81 -35.00
N ASN A 437 -51.66 -30.95 -35.99
CA ASN A 437 -52.72 -30.21 -36.65
C ASN A 437 -53.71 -31.07 -37.45
N HIS A 438 -53.43 -32.34 -37.72
CA HIS A 438 -54.36 -33.26 -38.39
C HIS A 438 -55.32 -33.95 -37.41
N GLY A 439 -54.93 -34.09 -36.13
CA GLY A 439 -55.76 -34.71 -35.09
C GLY A 439 -54.95 -35.43 -34.02
N LEU A 440 -55.48 -36.54 -33.51
CA LEU A 440 -54.81 -37.40 -32.52
C LEU A 440 -55.00 -38.88 -32.84
N ALA A 441 -53.95 -39.67 -32.64
CA ALA A 441 -53.94 -41.12 -32.79
C ALA A 441 -53.36 -41.77 -31.53
N SER A 442 -54.13 -42.67 -30.91
CA SER A 442 -53.80 -43.34 -29.67
C SER A 442 -53.85 -44.85 -29.84
N SER A 443 -52.71 -45.50 -29.71
CA SER A 443 -52.59 -46.95 -29.90
C SER A 443 -52.85 -47.73 -28.60
N GLY A 444 -53.56 -48.83 -28.71
CA GLY A 444 -53.69 -49.84 -27.66
C GLY A 444 -52.57 -50.87 -27.70
N ALA A 445 -52.75 -51.96 -26.96
CA ALA A 445 -51.80 -53.06 -26.92
C ALA A 445 -52.04 -54.05 -28.06
N ILE A 446 -50.96 -54.71 -28.54
CA ILE A 446 -51.03 -55.73 -29.60
C ILE A 446 -52.02 -56.85 -29.24
N GLN A 447 -52.85 -57.22 -30.21
CA GLN A 447 -53.84 -58.30 -30.15
C GLN A 447 -53.61 -59.30 -31.30
N ARG A 448 -54.00 -60.56 -31.10
CA ARG A 448 -53.95 -61.58 -32.16
C ARG A 448 -55.26 -61.69 -32.91
N LYS A 449 -55.18 -61.96 -34.23
CA LYS A 449 -56.33 -62.12 -35.13
C LYS A 449 -57.15 -63.37 -34.80
N ASN A 450 -56.47 -64.42 -34.33
CA ASN A 450 -57.07 -65.69 -33.97
C ASN A 450 -56.17 -66.46 -32.99
N GLY A 451 -56.72 -67.51 -32.37
CA GLY A 451 -56.02 -68.31 -31.37
C GLY A 451 -54.78 -69.07 -31.85
N GLY A 452 -54.57 -69.21 -33.17
CA GLY A 452 -53.40 -69.89 -33.75
C GLY A 452 -52.16 -69.01 -33.88
N GLU A 453 -52.31 -67.69 -33.72
CA GLU A 453 -51.21 -66.74 -33.87
C GLU A 453 -50.43 -66.60 -32.55
N THR A 454 -49.14 -66.93 -32.59
CA THR A 454 -48.25 -66.91 -31.41
C THR A 454 -47.41 -65.62 -31.31
N THR A 455 -47.34 -64.84 -32.39
CA THR A 455 -46.58 -63.59 -32.47
C THR A 455 -47.36 -62.58 -33.30
N PRO A 456 -48.37 -61.94 -32.70
CA PRO A 456 -49.27 -61.06 -33.42
C PRO A 456 -48.66 -59.72 -33.75
N THR A 457 -49.22 -59.10 -34.79
CA THR A 457 -48.81 -57.79 -35.29
C THR A 457 -49.88 -56.70 -35.12
N ASP A 458 -51.14 -57.08 -34.97
CA ASP A 458 -52.25 -56.14 -34.93
C ASP A 458 -52.30 -55.30 -33.66
N MET A 459 -52.49 -54.01 -33.83
CA MET A 459 -52.58 -53.02 -32.79
C MET A 459 -53.85 -52.18 -32.99
N PRO A 460 -54.79 -52.20 -32.05
CA PRO A 460 -55.97 -51.35 -32.14
C PRO A 460 -55.56 -49.89 -31.97
N LEU A 461 -56.17 -49.00 -32.74
CA LEU A 461 -55.89 -47.58 -32.75
C LEU A 461 -57.19 -46.79 -32.67
N ALA A 462 -57.24 -45.81 -31.77
CA ALA A 462 -58.30 -44.81 -31.74
C ALA A 462 -57.77 -43.51 -32.33
N VAL A 463 -58.43 -43.02 -33.38
CA VAL A 463 -58.03 -41.80 -34.10
C VAL A 463 -59.17 -40.80 -34.05
N LEU A 464 -58.94 -39.60 -33.52
CA LEU A 464 -59.85 -38.48 -33.70
C LEU A 464 -59.26 -37.57 -34.77
N GLN A 465 -59.94 -37.51 -35.91
CA GLN A 465 -59.52 -36.75 -37.08
C GLN A 465 -60.73 -36.12 -37.74
N SER A 466 -60.64 -34.85 -38.11
CA SER A 466 -61.69 -34.12 -38.86
C SER A 466 -63.11 -34.26 -38.27
N GLY A 467 -63.25 -34.32 -36.95
CA GLY A 467 -64.55 -34.43 -36.25
C GLY A 467 -65.14 -35.85 -36.20
N GLU A 468 -64.38 -36.86 -36.62
CA GLU A 468 -64.75 -38.27 -36.59
C GLU A 468 -63.84 -39.03 -35.62
N LEU A 469 -64.45 -39.84 -34.74
CA LEU A 469 -63.72 -40.81 -33.93
C LEU A 469 -63.70 -42.14 -34.68
N ARG A 470 -62.52 -42.57 -35.09
CA ARG A 470 -62.26 -43.81 -35.79
C ARG A 470 -61.61 -44.82 -34.86
N PHE A 471 -62.00 -46.07 -35.01
CA PHE A 471 -61.37 -47.23 -34.43
C PHE A 471 -60.83 -48.06 -35.58
N LEU A 472 -59.52 -48.27 -35.59
CA LEU A 472 -58.78 -48.96 -36.62
C LEU A 472 -57.99 -50.09 -35.97
N VAL A 473 -57.57 -51.07 -36.76
CA VAL A 473 -56.52 -52.01 -36.39
C VAL A 473 -55.37 -51.79 -37.37
N VAL A 474 -54.15 -51.65 -36.86
CA VAL A 474 -52.94 -51.32 -37.63
C VAL A 474 -51.81 -52.30 -37.29
N ASP A 475 -50.76 -52.38 -38.09
CA ASP A 475 -49.56 -53.13 -37.66
C ASP A 475 -48.84 -52.32 -36.57
N TYR A 476 -48.31 -52.98 -35.53
CA TYR A 476 -47.61 -52.27 -34.45
C TYR A 476 -46.36 -51.50 -34.91
N ASN A 477 -45.82 -51.82 -36.10
CA ASN A 477 -44.71 -51.09 -36.71
C ASN A 477 -45.16 -49.84 -37.50
N ASP A 478 -46.47 -49.67 -37.71
CA ASP A 478 -46.98 -48.51 -38.44
C ASP A 478 -46.73 -47.21 -37.69
N ASN A 479 -46.35 -46.18 -38.44
CA ASN A 479 -46.14 -44.86 -37.87
C ASN A 479 -47.48 -44.16 -37.62
N LEU A 480 -47.77 -43.84 -36.35
CA LEU A 480 -49.00 -43.16 -35.95
C LEU A 480 -49.22 -41.81 -36.66
N GLU A 481 -48.16 -41.08 -37.00
CA GLU A 481 -48.25 -39.85 -37.81
C GLU A 481 -48.81 -40.16 -39.20
N ASN A 482 -48.26 -41.17 -39.87
CA ASN A 482 -48.73 -41.56 -41.20
C ASN A 482 -50.18 -42.04 -41.16
N VAL A 483 -50.54 -42.84 -40.15
CA VAL A 483 -51.92 -43.32 -39.99
C VAL A 483 -52.88 -42.15 -39.74
N LEU A 484 -52.48 -41.16 -38.93
CA LEU A 484 -53.28 -39.96 -38.70
C LEU A 484 -53.41 -39.09 -39.96
N HIS A 485 -52.34 -38.89 -40.72
CA HIS A 485 -52.36 -37.96 -41.86
C HIS A 485 -53.06 -38.51 -43.08
N TYR A 486 -52.74 -39.75 -43.42
CA TYR A 486 -53.12 -40.34 -44.70
C TYR A 486 -54.21 -41.40 -44.56
N GLY A 487 -54.59 -41.73 -43.33
CA GLY A 487 -55.42 -42.88 -43.05
C GLY A 487 -54.73 -44.19 -43.44
N LEU A 488 -55.47 -45.29 -43.33
CA LEU A 488 -55.13 -46.56 -43.95
C LEU A 488 -56.27 -46.96 -44.88
N SER A 489 -55.95 -47.68 -45.95
CA SER A 489 -56.94 -48.29 -46.83
C SER A 489 -57.56 -49.56 -46.23
N ASP A 490 -57.59 -49.67 -44.90
CA ASP A 490 -57.99 -50.90 -44.22
C ASP A 490 -59.52 -51.07 -44.26
N PRO A 491 -60.05 -52.22 -44.71
CA PRO A 491 -61.47 -52.51 -44.64
C PRO A 491 -62.01 -52.64 -43.21
N ASP A 492 -61.18 -52.82 -42.18
CA ASP A 492 -61.60 -53.04 -40.79
C ASP A 492 -61.58 -51.75 -39.96
N PHE A 493 -62.66 -50.95 -40.07
CA PHE A 493 -62.83 -49.73 -39.28
C PHE A 493 -64.21 -49.60 -38.64
N GLY A 494 -64.22 -48.99 -37.46
CA GLY A 494 -65.39 -48.40 -36.83
C GLY A 494 -65.28 -46.88 -36.84
N ALA A 495 -66.38 -46.18 -37.05
CA ALA A 495 -66.43 -44.72 -37.05
C ALA A 495 -67.65 -44.22 -36.28
N ILE A 496 -67.45 -43.17 -35.51
CA ILE A 496 -68.51 -42.40 -34.85
C ILE A 496 -68.36 -40.94 -35.28
N ARG A 497 -69.39 -40.40 -35.91
CA ARG A 497 -69.41 -38.99 -36.33
C ARG A 497 -70.77 -38.35 -36.18
N PHE A 498 -70.76 -37.06 -35.87
CA PHE A 498 -71.93 -36.22 -36.05
C PHE A 498 -71.91 -35.69 -37.47
N GLU A 499 -73.01 -35.92 -38.17
CA GLU A 499 -73.17 -35.42 -39.54
C GLU A 499 -74.51 -34.71 -39.68
N ILE A 500 -74.53 -33.77 -40.62
CA ILE A 500 -75.77 -33.26 -41.19
C ILE A 500 -76.01 -34.11 -42.42
N ASP A 501 -77.09 -34.89 -42.42
CA ASP A 501 -77.41 -35.72 -43.56
C ASP A 501 -77.93 -34.90 -44.76
N SER A 502 -78.17 -35.56 -45.88
CA SER A 502 -78.70 -34.93 -47.09
C SER A 502 -80.06 -34.26 -46.90
N GLU A 503 -80.76 -34.54 -45.80
CA GLU A 503 -82.03 -33.91 -45.42
C GLU A 503 -81.87 -32.79 -44.40
N LEU A 504 -80.64 -32.32 -44.15
CA LEU A 504 -80.29 -31.29 -43.16
C LEU A 504 -80.56 -31.68 -41.70
N LYS A 505 -80.74 -32.97 -41.39
CA LYS A 505 -80.94 -33.45 -40.03
C LYS A 505 -79.60 -33.73 -39.37
N ARG A 506 -79.43 -33.23 -38.15
CA ARG A 506 -78.27 -33.55 -37.30
C ARG A 506 -78.44 -34.95 -36.74
N ARG A 507 -77.51 -35.86 -37.02
CA ARG A 507 -77.53 -37.23 -36.51
C ARG A 507 -76.15 -37.69 -36.04
N LEU A 508 -76.14 -38.58 -35.06
CA LEU A 508 -74.97 -39.37 -34.69
C LEU A 508 -74.98 -40.64 -35.56
N THR A 509 -73.99 -40.79 -36.42
CA THR A 509 -73.81 -41.99 -37.25
C THR A 509 -72.69 -42.83 -36.65
N MET A 510 -73.01 -44.09 -36.37
CA MET A 510 -72.03 -45.11 -36.00
C MET A 510 -71.94 -46.11 -37.15
N THR A 511 -70.76 -46.30 -37.70
CA THR A 511 -70.50 -47.25 -38.79
C THR A 511 -69.46 -48.25 -38.30
N SER A 512 -69.61 -49.52 -38.64
CA SER A 512 -68.60 -50.56 -38.45
C SER A 512 -68.59 -51.41 -39.71
N SER A 513 -67.41 -51.73 -40.22
CA SER A 513 -67.28 -52.77 -41.25
C SER A 513 -67.49 -54.18 -40.68
N GLY A 514 -67.41 -54.33 -39.34
CA GLY A 514 -67.72 -55.55 -38.60
C GLY A 514 -69.03 -55.46 -37.78
N TYR A 515 -69.08 -56.21 -36.68
CA TYR A 515 -70.23 -56.23 -35.78
C TYR A 515 -70.20 -55.07 -34.78
N LEU A 516 -71.32 -54.34 -34.65
CA LEU A 516 -71.52 -53.37 -33.55
C LEU A 516 -72.30 -54.05 -32.42
N ASN A 517 -71.62 -54.27 -31.28
CA ASN A 517 -72.17 -54.98 -30.13
C ASN A 517 -72.74 -54.00 -29.08
N PHE A 518 -74.05 -54.03 -28.83
CA PHE A 518 -74.68 -53.34 -27.70
C PHE A 518 -75.11 -54.37 -26.64
N GLN A 519 -74.49 -54.36 -25.45
CA GLN A 519 -74.81 -55.31 -24.37
C GLN A 519 -75.58 -54.63 -23.24
N ALA A 520 -76.81 -55.11 -22.96
CA ALA A 520 -77.65 -54.73 -21.80
C ALA A 520 -78.06 -55.98 -21.01
N THR A 521 -78.10 -55.92 -19.67
CA THR A 521 -78.10 -57.11 -18.80
C THR A 521 -79.42 -57.44 -18.07
N ASN A 522 -80.55 -56.75 -18.32
CA ASN A 522 -81.77 -56.86 -17.47
C ASN A 522 -83.16 -56.71 -18.16
N TYR A 523 -83.37 -57.23 -19.38
CA TYR A 523 -84.66 -57.13 -20.13
C TYR A 523 -85.11 -58.52 -20.66
N THR A 524 -86.41 -58.88 -20.57
CA THR A 524 -86.98 -60.17 -21.06
C THR A 524 -88.12 -60.02 -22.09
N ASN A 525 -88.44 -61.11 -22.81
CA ASN A 525 -89.56 -61.24 -23.77
C ASN A 525 -90.92 -61.58 -23.08
N TRP A 526 -92.05 -61.45 -23.80
CA TRP A 526 -93.40 -61.85 -23.35
C TRP A 526 -93.53 -63.36 -23.11
N THR A 527 -94.21 -63.74 -22.02
CA THR A 527 -94.37 -65.10 -21.51
C THR A 527 -95.84 -65.36 -21.14
N SER A 528 -96.46 -66.43 -21.65
CA SER A 528 -97.86 -66.75 -21.35
C SER A 528 -98.10 -67.09 -19.87
N THR A 529 -99.26 -66.69 -19.32
CA THR A 529 -99.70 -67.07 -17.96
C THR A 529 -100.39 -68.44 -17.90
N GLY A 530 -100.54 -69.13 -19.05
CA GLY A 530 -101.26 -70.40 -19.17
C GLY A 530 -102.73 -70.25 -19.56
N VAL A 531 -103.26 -69.03 -19.62
CA VAL A 531 -104.59 -68.72 -20.16
C VAL A 531 -104.44 -68.00 -21.50
N SER A 532 -105.16 -68.46 -22.52
CA SER A 532 -105.13 -67.86 -23.85
C SER A 532 -105.55 -66.40 -23.77
N GLY A 533 -104.71 -65.52 -24.31
CA GLY A 533 -104.92 -64.07 -24.26
C GLY A 533 -104.37 -63.40 -23.00
N CYS A 534 -103.57 -64.07 -22.16
CA CYS A 534 -102.90 -63.46 -21.00
C CYS A 534 -101.39 -63.82 -20.95
N GLU A 535 -100.53 -62.81 -20.83
CA GLU A 535 -99.06 -62.93 -20.87
C GLU A 535 -98.34 -61.83 -20.05
N TYR A 536 -97.06 -62.03 -19.71
CA TYR A 536 -96.25 -61.08 -18.94
C TYR A 536 -94.80 -60.96 -19.42
N MET A 537 -94.11 -59.84 -19.12
CA MET A 537 -92.67 -59.66 -19.36
C MET A 537 -91.99 -58.83 -18.25
N ILE A 538 -90.65 -58.87 -18.20
CA ILE A 538 -89.81 -58.11 -17.27
C ILE A 538 -89.03 -57.02 -18.00
N GLN A 539 -89.24 -55.78 -17.58
CA GLN A 539 -88.52 -54.59 -18.08
C GLN A 539 -87.86 -53.89 -16.90
N GLY A 540 -86.58 -54.19 -16.64
CA GLY A 540 -85.88 -53.73 -15.45
C GLY A 540 -86.55 -54.24 -14.17
N ARG A 541 -87.22 -53.36 -13.40
CA ARG A 541 -87.93 -53.70 -12.15
C ARG A 541 -89.45 -53.81 -12.30
N LEU A 542 -89.96 -53.72 -13.53
CA LEU A 542 -91.39 -53.74 -13.82
C LEU A 542 -91.79 -55.11 -14.37
N VAL A 543 -92.88 -55.64 -13.83
CA VAL A 543 -93.68 -56.70 -14.45
C VAL A 543 -94.82 -56.02 -15.21
N LEU A 544 -94.90 -56.31 -16.50
CA LEU A 544 -96.02 -55.92 -17.33
C LEU A 544 -96.81 -57.18 -17.63
N VAL A 545 -98.11 -57.15 -17.37
CA VAL A 545 -99.04 -58.24 -17.68
C VAL A 545 -100.09 -57.70 -18.63
N ASN A 546 -100.27 -58.35 -19.77
CA ASN A 546 -101.27 -58.01 -20.75
C ASN A 546 -102.34 -59.11 -20.78
N TYR A 547 -103.62 -58.73 -20.81
CA TYR A 547 -104.72 -59.67 -20.90
C TYR A 547 -105.82 -59.18 -21.87
N ASP A 548 -106.42 -60.11 -22.60
CA ASP A 548 -107.60 -59.97 -23.46
C ASP A 548 -108.37 -61.31 -23.42
N VAL A 549 -109.41 -61.39 -22.58
CA VAL A 549 -110.07 -62.66 -22.21
C VAL A 549 -111.59 -62.51 -22.17
N THR A 550 -112.32 -63.59 -22.49
CA THR A 550 -113.80 -63.65 -22.44
C THR A 550 -114.22 -64.92 -21.71
N PHE A 551 -115.20 -64.84 -20.81
CA PHE A 551 -115.67 -65.99 -20.03
C PHE A 551 -117.11 -66.36 -20.38
N ASN A 552 -117.44 -67.65 -20.45
CA ASN A 552 -118.77 -68.10 -20.91
C ASN A 552 -119.84 -68.10 -19.80
N SER A 553 -119.45 -67.82 -18.56
CA SER A 553 -120.34 -67.77 -17.38
C SER A 553 -119.99 -66.59 -16.49
N ALA A 554 -120.97 -66.10 -15.74
CA ALA A 554 -120.74 -65.02 -14.78
C ALA A 554 -120.05 -65.55 -13.50
N GLY A 555 -119.19 -64.73 -12.90
CA GLY A 555 -118.45 -65.05 -11.67
C GLY A 555 -116.98 -64.61 -11.70
N THR A 556 -116.22 -64.99 -10.67
CA THR A 556 -114.77 -64.76 -10.60
C THR A 556 -114.02 -65.84 -11.36
N HIS A 557 -113.14 -65.45 -12.28
CA HIS A 557 -112.36 -66.36 -13.12
C HIS A 557 -110.87 -66.10 -13.01
N THR A 558 -110.05 -67.16 -12.95
CA THR A 558 -108.59 -67.04 -12.99
C THR A 558 -108.09 -66.84 -14.42
N ILE A 559 -107.08 -65.97 -14.59
CA ILE A 559 -106.43 -65.70 -15.87
C ILE A 559 -104.94 -66.07 -15.85
N GLY A 560 -104.57 -67.03 -14.98
CA GLY A 560 -103.22 -67.56 -14.82
C GLY A 560 -102.50 -67.00 -13.59
N GLY A 561 -101.18 -66.97 -13.62
CA GLY A 561 -100.38 -66.41 -12.52
C GLY A 561 -99.00 -65.92 -12.94
N ILE A 562 -98.41 -65.08 -12.09
CA ILE A 562 -97.05 -64.54 -12.22
C ILE A 562 -96.14 -65.29 -11.23
N PRO A 563 -94.92 -65.72 -11.63
CA PRO A 563 -94.01 -66.44 -10.74
C PRO A 563 -93.77 -65.72 -9.42
N GLN A 564 -93.55 -66.50 -8.36
CA GLN A 564 -93.46 -65.96 -7.00
C GLN A 564 -92.24 -65.06 -6.80
N GLU A 565 -91.15 -65.24 -7.57
CA GLU A 565 -90.02 -64.30 -7.53
C GLU A 565 -90.38 -62.89 -8.02
N PHE A 566 -91.47 -62.76 -8.78
CA PHE A 566 -91.95 -61.50 -9.35
C PHE A 566 -93.23 -61.00 -8.68
N THR A 567 -93.67 -61.62 -7.58
CA THR A 567 -94.84 -61.19 -6.81
C THR A 567 -94.52 -61.06 -5.31
N LYS A 568 -95.00 -59.99 -4.68
CA LYS A 568 -94.74 -59.76 -3.24
C LYS A 568 -95.75 -60.51 -2.38
N LYS A 569 -95.24 -61.36 -1.47
CA LYS A 569 -96.00 -62.28 -0.59
C LYS A 569 -97.11 -61.67 0.30
N SER A 570 -97.24 -60.35 0.38
CA SER A 570 -98.22 -59.67 1.22
C SER A 570 -99.15 -58.71 0.47
N LEU A 571 -99.06 -58.60 -0.86
CA LEU A 571 -99.91 -57.68 -1.64
C LEU A 571 -101.06 -58.42 -2.34
N MET A 572 -102.26 -57.88 -2.20
CA MET A 572 -103.43 -58.17 -3.03
C MET A 572 -103.75 -56.89 -3.79
N MET A 573 -103.47 -56.87 -5.09
CA MET A 573 -103.64 -55.67 -5.93
C MET A 573 -104.88 -55.82 -6.78
N THR A 574 -105.77 -54.84 -6.72
CA THR A 574 -106.96 -54.81 -7.57
C THR A 574 -106.90 -53.60 -8.50
N ALA A 575 -106.93 -53.83 -9.80
CA ALA A 575 -107.07 -52.80 -10.82
C ALA A 575 -108.36 -53.02 -11.60
N LYS A 576 -108.77 -52.06 -12.43
CA LYS A 576 -109.94 -52.24 -13.29
C LYS A 576 -109.57 -53.05 -14.52
N ALA A 577 -110.29 -54.15 -14.75
CA ALA A 577 -110.39 -54.85 -16.02
C ALA A 577 -111.48 -54.21 -16.86
N TRP A 578 -111.07 -53.59 -17.96
CA TRP A 578 -111.93 -52.74 -18.76
C TRP A 578 -112.66 -53.58 -19.80
N THR A 579 -113.92 -53.22 -20.05
CA THR A 579 -114.71 -53.73 -21.16
C THR A 579 -115.16 -52.56 -22.03
N ILE A 580 -115.54 -52.83 -23.27
CA ILE A 580 -115.97 -51.78 -24.21
C ILE A 580 -117.36 -51.23 -23.84
N THR A 581 -118.11 -51.87 -22.92
CA THR A 581 -119.35 -51.35 -22.32
C THR A 581 -119.12 -50.92 -20.86
N PRO A 582 -119.88 -49.95 -20.30
CA PRO A 582 -119.51 -49.19 -19.08
C PRO A 582 -119.67 -49.96 -17.75
N ARG A 583 -119.19 -51.21 -17.69
CA ARG A 583 -119.27 -52.14 -16.56
C ARG A 583 -117.90 -52.75 -16.25
N ASP A 584 -116.92 -51.91 -15.92
CA ASP A 584 -115.58 -52.36 -15.57
C ASP A 584 -115.57 -53.29 -14.36
N LYS A 585 -114.84 -54.40 -14.48
CA LYS A 585 -114.64 -55.37 -13.40
C LYS A 585 -113.27 -55.19 -12.77
N ASN A 586 -112.99 -55.93 -11.73
CA ASN A 586 -111.74 -55.81 -11.00
C ASN A 586 -110.82 -56.97 -11.42
N ILE A 587 -109.64 -56.68 -11.99
CA ILE A 587 -108.55 -57.67 -12.05
C ILE A 587 -107.81 -57.64 -10.72
N GLN A 588 -107.55 -58.82 -10.16
CA GLN A 588 -106.87 -58.98 -8.90
C GLN A 588 -105.65 -59.87 -9.05
N LEU A 589 -104.49 -59.38 -8.61
CA LEU A 589 -103.30 -60.19 -8.35
C LEU A 589 -103.27 -60.54 -6.87
N ASN A 590 -103.28 -61.83 -6.56
CA ASN A 590 -103.11 -62.34 -5.21
C ASN A 590 -101.64 -62.45 -4.84
N SER A 591 -101.36 -62.51 -3.54
CA SER A 591 -100.01 -62.59 -2.99
C SER A 591 -99.30 -63.91 -3.27
N ASP A 592 -100.04 -64.95 -3.67
CA ASP A 592 -99.51 -66.22 -4.17
C ASP A 592 -99.15 -66.17 -5.67
N GLY A 593 -99.39 -65.04 -6.32
CA GLY A 593 -99.12 -64.79 -7.73
C GLY A 593 -100.28 -65.11 -8.66
N THR A 594 -101.41 -65.62 -8.16
CA THR A 594 -102.57 -65.93 -9.00
C THR A 594 -103.33 -64.67 -9.43
N LEU A 595 -103.70 -64.60 -10.70
CA LEU A 595 -104.44 -63.50 -11.32
C LEU A 595 -105.88 -63.89 -11.59
N HIS A 596 -106.81 -62.99 -11.28
CA HIS A 596 -108.25 -63.23 -11.42
C HIS A 596 -108.97 -61.99 -11.94
N ILE A 597 -110.05 -62.19 -12.70
CA ILE A 597 -111.05 -61.16 -12.98
C ILE A 597 -112.27 -61.45 -12.12
N LEU A 598 -112.61 -60.52 -11.24
CA LEU A 598 -113.68 -60.66 -10.25
C LEU A 598 -115.03 -60.27 -10.84
N ASP A 599 -116.07 -61.03 -10.51
CA ASP A 599 -117.48 -60.75 -10.87
C ASP A 599 -117.71 -60.48 -12.37
N ALA A 600 -116.96 -61.18 -13.22
CA ALA A 600 -117.11 -61.11 -14.66
C ALA A 600 -118.53 -61.51 -15.08
N GLU A 601 -119.03 -60.91 -16.15
CA GLU A 601 -120.31 -61.29 -16.76
C GLU A 601 -120.07 -62.29 -17.89
N ALA A 602 -121.02 -63.20 -18.08
CA ALA A 602 -120.95 -64.18 -19.15
C ALA A 602 -120.91 -63.50 -20.53
N ASN A 603 -120.01 -63.96 -21.38
CA ASN A 603 -119.79 -63.55 -22.77
C ASN A 603 -119.35 -62.09 -22.95
N VAL A 604 -118.76 -61.48 -21.91
CA VAL A 604 -118.15 -60.16 -21.98
C VAL A 604 -116.63 -60.28 -22.08
N ASN A 605 -116.03 -59.50 -22.98
CA ASN A 605 -114.58 -59.46 -23.19
C ASN A 605 -113.92 -58.41 -22.30
N TYR A 606 -112.90 -58.82 -21.57
CA TYR A 606 -112.10 -58.02 -20.64
C TYR A 606 -110.68 -57.91 -21.17
N ARG A 607 -110.22 -56.67 -21.39
CA ARG A 607 -108.87 -56.39 -21.89
C ARG A 607 -108.18 -55.30 -21.10
N GLY A 608 -106.87 -55.40 -20.98
CA GLY A 608 -106.06 -54.38 -20.34
C GLY A 608 -104.64 -54.83 -20.06
N THR A 609 -103.85 -53.88 -19.55
CA THR A 609 -102.49 -54.15 -19.08
C THR A 609 -102.39 -53.79 -17.61
N LEU A 610 -101.92 -54.73 -16.81
CA LEU A 610 -101.53 -54.51 -15.42
C LEU A 610 -100.01 -54.30 -15.39
N VAL A 611 -99.56 -53.16 -14.88
CA VAL A 611 -98.14 -52.87 -14.70
C VAL A 611 -97.86 -52.68 -13.22
N PHE A 612 -96.83 -53.36 -12.72
CA PHE A 612 -96.41 -53.20 -11.34
C PHE A 612 -94.90 -53.44 -11.18
N SER A 613 -94.33 -52.89 -10.11
CA SER A 613 -92.96 -53.18 -9.75
C SER A 613 -92.88 -54.37 -8.81
N TYR A 614 -91.88 -55.24 -8.97
CA TYR A 614 -91.60 -56.36 -8.06
C TYR A 614 -90.39 -56.13 -7.14
#